data_AF-X1PCN4-F1
#
_entry.id   AF-X1PCN4-F1
#
_cell.length_a   1.000
_cell.length_b   1.000
_cell.length_c   1.000
_cell.angle_alpha   90.00
_cell.angle_beta   90.00
_cell.angle_gamma   90.00
#
_symmetry.space_group_name_H-M   'P 1'
#
loop_
_entity.id
_entity.type
_entity.pdbx_description
1 polymer ?
#
loop_
_entity_poly.entity_id
_entity_poly.type
_entity_poly.pdbx_seq_one_letter_code
_entity_poly.pdbx_strand_id
1 'polypeptide(L)' 'VICKLWCSYTYYKMFIPSKANLEIKNKYGLKPKIKFLDTCNKCGQCAKNCLYGALTIKESVK' A
#
# COMPACT_ATOMS: atom_id res chain seq x y z
N VAL A 1 7.90 -0.42 2.07
CA VAL A 1 7.70 -1.28 3.28
C VAL A 1 6.65 -0.69 4.21
N ILE A 2 6.74 0.61 4.55
CA ILE A 2 5.76 1.31 5.40
C ILE A 2 4.30 1.15 4.94
N CYS A 3 4.06 1.17 3.62
CA CYS A 3 2.74 0.94 3.02
C CYS A 3 2.14 -0.43 3.37
N LYS A 4 2.98 -1.49 3.44
CA LYS A 4 2.54 -2.83 3.83
C LYS A 4 2.16 -2.87 5.31
N LEU A 5 2.95 -2.22 6.17
CA LEU A 5 2.68 -2.14 7.61
C LEU A 5 1.38 -1.40 7.91
N TRP A 6 1.15 -0.25 7.29
CA TRP A 6 -0.11 0.48 7.45
C TRP A 6 -1.30 -0.31 6.93
N CYS A 7 -1.15 -0.99 5.79
CA CYS A 7 -2.21 -1.84 5.26
C CYS A 7 -2.56 -3.00 6.19
N SER A 8 -1.57 -3.74 6.69
CA SER A 8 -1.82 -4.87 7.59
C SER A 8 -2.35 -4.42 8.95
N TYR A 9 -1.89 -3.29 9.48
CA TYR A 9 -2.45 -2.71 10.69
C TYR A 9 -3.91 -2.26 10.50
N THR A 10 -4.24 -1.63 9.37
CA THR A 10 -5.60 -1.17 9.08
C THR A 10 -6.60 -2.33 9.04
N TYR A 11 -6.24 -3.43 8.37
CA TYR A 11 -7.15 -4.57 8.17
C TYR A 11 -7.11 -5.59 9.30
N TYR A 12 -5.92 -5.94 9.78
CA TYR A 12 -5.71 -7.07 10.68
C TYR A 12 -5.27 -6.66 12.08
N LYS A 13 -5.11 -5.35 12.35
CA LYS A 13 -4.58 -4.82 13.62
C LYS A 13 -3.22 -5.40 13.99
N MET A 14 -2.42 -5.77 12.99
CA MET A 14 -1.11 -6.40 13.15
C MET A 14 -0.06 -5.73 12.27
N PHE A 15 1.15 -5.52 12.78
CA PHE A 15 2.28 -4.95 12.03
C PHE A 15 3.06 -6.03 11.26
N ILE A 16 2.36 -6.83 10.44
CA ILE A 16 2.97 -7.92 9.67
C ILE A 16 2.95 -7.56 8.17
N PRO A 17 4.10 -7.24 7.55
CA PRO A 17 4.15 -6.81 6.14
C PRO A 17 3.59 -7.84 5.14
N SER A 18 3.63 -9.12 5.47
CA SER A 18 3.14 -10.21 4.59
C SER A 18 1.60 -10.31 4.59
N LYS A 19 0.92 -9.77 5.60
CA LYS A 19 -0.56 -9.72 5.66
C LYS A 19 -1.15 -8.51 4.93
N ALA A 20 -0.34 -7.69 4.26
CA ALA A 20 -0.86 -6.53 3.55
C ALA A 20 -1.63 -6.93 2.28
N ASN A 21 -2.71 -6.23 1.97
CA ASN A 21 -3.47 -6.37 0.73
C ASN A 21 -2.80 -5.68 -0.48
N LEU A 22 -1.47 -5.60 -0.46
CA LEU A 22 -0.64 -5.06 -1.53
C LEU A 22 0.75 -5.68 -1.53
N GLU A 23 1.34 -5.78 -2.72
CA GLU A 23 2.67 -6.33 -2.95
C GLU A 23 3.58 -5.30 -3.63
N ILE A 24 4.86 -5.32 -3.25
CA ILE A 24 5.89 -4.53 -3.93
C ILE A 24 6.67 -5.49 -4.83
N LYS A 25 6.49 -5.38 -6.14
CA LYS A 25 7.27 -6.08 -7.15
C LYS A 25 8.53 -5.28 -7.47
N ASN A 26 9.61 -5.99 -7.81
CA ASN A 26 10.89 -5.39 -8.18
C ASN A 26 11.44 -4.41 -7.12
N LYS A 27 11.35 -4.79 -5.83
CA LYS A 27 11.71 -3.92 -4.69
C LYS A 27 13.15 -3.36 -4.78
N TYR A 28 14.08 -4.14 -5.33
CA TYR A 28 15.50 -3.77 -5.45
C TYR A 28 15.88 -3.25 -6.84
N GLY A 29 14.93 -3.15 -7.76
CA GLY A 29 15.17 -2.58 -9.08
C GLY A 29 14.98 -1.07 -9.10
N LEU A 30 15.44 -0.43 -10.18
CA LEU A 30 15.32 1.01 -10.41
C LEU A 30 13.87 1.52 -10.43
N LYS A 31 12.91 0.64 -10.72
CA LYS A 31 11.48 0.96 -10.82
C LYS A 31 10.66 -0.07 -10.01
N PRO A 32 10.53 0.12 -8.69
CA PRO A 32 9.63 -0.70 -7.89
C PRO A 32 8.19 -0.45 -8.33
N LYS A 33 7.40 -1.53 -8.39
CA LYS A 33 5.98 -1.47 -8.76
C LYS A 33 5.13 -1.94 -7.60
N ILE A 34 4.00 -1.28 -7.36
CA ILE A 34 3.04 -1.70 -6.36
C ILE A 34 1.89 -2.39 -7.08
N LYS A 35 1.57 -3.61 -6.65
CA LYS A 35 0.38 -4.35 -7.09
C LYS A 35 -0.59 -4.43 -5.92
N PHE A 36 -1.81 -3.94 -6.10
CA PHE A 36 -2.89 -4.13 -5.12
C PHE A 36 -3.52 -5.50 -5.35
N LEU A 37 -3.83 -6.20 -4.25
CA LEU A 37 -4.56 -7.47 -4.30
C LEU A 37 -6.06 -7.20 -4.42
N ASP A 38 -6.83 -8.21 -4.84
CA ASP A 38 -8.29 -8.09 -4.99
C ASP A 38 -9.01 -7.79 -3.67
N THR A 39 -8.38 -8.16 -2.55
CA THR A 39 -8.83 -7.83 -1.19
C THR A 39 -8.64 -6.36 -0.81
N CYS A 40 -8.02 -5.54 -1.66
CA CYS A 40 -7.84 -4.11 -1.42
C CYS A 40 -9.13 -3.32 -1.69
N ASN A 41 -9.75 -2.80 -0.64
CA ASN A 41 -10.93 -1.93 -0.70
C ASN A 41 -10.65 -0.46 -1.07
N LYS A 42 -9.43 -0.12 -1.50
CA LYS A 42 -9.02 1.25 -1.86
C LYS A 42 -9.24 2.31 -0.74
N CYS A 43 -9.18 1.94 0.54
CA CYS A 43 -9.34 2.88 1.67
C CYS A 43 -8.30 4.02 1.75
N GLY A 44 -7.19 3.93 1.02
CA GLY A 44 -6.20 5.00 0.91
C GLY A 44 -5.24 5.16 2.09
N GLN A 45 -5.33 4.35 3.16
CA GLN A 45 -4.47 4.49 4.35
C GLN A 45 -2.97 4.35 4.04
N CYS A 46 -2.61 3.50 3.09
CA CYS A 46 -1.22 3.35 2.64
C CYS A 46 -0.69 4.60 1.90
N ALA A 47 -1.55 5.38 1.24
CA ALA A 47 -1.19 6.63 0.59
C ALA A 47 -1.10 7.79 1.61
N LYS A 48 -2.08 7.90 2.52
CA LYS A 48 -2.12 8.93 3.58
C LYS A 48 -0.87 8.91 4.47
N ASN A 49 -0.34 7.72 4.75
CA ASN A 49 0.84 7.55 5.61
C ASN A 49 2.14 7.33 4.81
N CYS A 50 2.15 7.69 3.51
CA CYS A 50 3.33 7.51 2.68
C CYS A 50 4.27 8.72 2.80
N LEU A 51 5.34 8.60 3.60
CA LEU A 51 6.32 9.70 3.79
C LEU A 51 6.89 10.26 2.47
N TYR A 52 7.09 9.39 1.48
CA TYR A 52 7.77 9.74 0.23
C TYR A 52 6.82 9.97 -0.94
N GLY A 53 5.50 10.01 -0.70
CA GLY A 53 4.51 10.23 -1.76
C GLY A 53 4.48 9.15 -2.86
N ALA A 54 5.03 7.96 -2.61
CA ALA A 54 5.06 6.86 -3.59
C ALA A 54 3.66 6.32 -3.93
N LEU A 55 2.66 6.61 -3.09
CA LEU A 55 1.26 6.30 -3.31
C LEU A 55 0.44 7.57 -3.13
N THR A 56 -0.43 7.86 -4.09
CA THR A 56 -1.36 8.99 -4.04
C THR A 56 -2.79 8.49 -4.20
N ILE A 57 -3.73 9.19 -3.54
CA ILE A 57 -5.15 8.99 -3.77
C ILE A 57 -5.51 9.88 -4.95
N LYS A 58 -5.96 9.28 -6.05
CA LYS A 58 -6.55 10.04 -7.15
C LYS A 58 -8.04 10.15 -6.86
N GLU A 59 -8.53 11.37 -6.75
CA GLU A 59 -9.96 11.62 -6.84
C GLU A 59 -10.34 11.42 -8.30
N SER A 60 -11.24 10.48 -8.56
CA SER A 60 -11.89 10.43 -9.87
C SER A 60 -12.76 11.67 -9.95
N VAL A 61 -12.30 12.69 -10.69
CA VAL A 61 -13.16 13.77 -11.15
C VAL A 61 -14.30 13.10 -11.91
N LYS A 62 -15.50 13.19 -11.33
CA LYS A 62 -16.73 12.66 -11.90
C LYS A 62 -17.27 13.64 -12.92
#